data_AF-A0A2M6P0F9-F1
#
_entry.id   AF-A0A2M6P0F9-F1
#
_cell.length_a   1.000
_cell.length_b   1.000
_cell.length_c   1.000
_cell.angle_alpha   90.00
_cell.angle_beta   90.00
_cell.angle_gamma   90.00
#
_symmetry.space_group_name_H-M   'P 1'
#
loop_
_entity.id
_entity.type
_entity.pdbx_description
1 polymer ?
#
loop_
_entity_poly.entity_id
_entity_poly.type
_entity_poly.pdbx_seq_one_letter_code
_entity_poly.pdbx_strand_id
1 'polypeptide(L)'
;MISNYGVEPLTREFTKYVFNNLLDGKHTTIKQFLLNQQYIAGIGNIYVDESCFLAGIRPTRKVSSLTDTEKERLFKAIKHILKKAIQERGTTFNNYVDANGNQGNYLKFLKVYGRGGKPCYTCTHPLTKTKIAGRGTVYCATCQS
;
A
#
# COMPACT_ATOMS: atom_id res chain seq x y z
N MET A 1 19.16 7.43 -20.58
CA MET A 1 17.80 7.53 -20.00
C MET A 1 17.94 7.66 -18.50
N ILE A 2 17.60 8.79 -17.91
CA ILE A 2 17.66 8.97 -16.45
C ILE A 2 16.38 8.32 -15.90
N SER A 3 16.51 7.26 -15.13
CA SER A 3 15.36 6.56 -14.56
C SER A 3 14.72 7.46 -13.49
N ASN A 4 13.57 8.05 -13.79
CA ASN A 4 12.80 8.94 -12.88
C ASN A 4 12.09 8.19 -11.74
N TYR A 5 12.56 6.98 -11.42
CA TYR A 5 11.95 6.09 -10.45
C TYR A 5 12.74 6.08 -9.15
N GLY A 6 12.01 6.06 -8.04
CA GLY A 6 12.60 5.94 -6.71
C GLY A 6 13.09 4.52 -6.41
N VAL A 7 13.43 4.29 -5.15
CA VAL A 7 13.97 2.99 -4.68
C VAL A 7 12.94 1.87 -4.85
N GLU A 8 13.41 0.69 -5.23
CA GLU A 8 12.57 -0.50 -5.34
C GLU A 8 12.36 -1.18 -3.98
N PRO A 9 11.11 -1.42 -3.54
CA PRO A 9 10.79 -1.81 -2.16
C PRO A 9 11.23 -3.23 -1.76
N LEU A 10 11.68 -4.05 -2.72
CA LEU A 10 12.09 -5.43 -2.50
C LEU A 10 13.59 -5.67 -2.70
N THR A 11 14.36 -4.63 -3.02
CA THR A 11 15.81 -4.70 -3.10
C THR A 11 16.45 -4.52 -1.72
N ARG A 12 17.76 -4.74 -1.64
CA ARG A 12 18.55 -4.52 -0.41
C ARG A 12 18.67 -3.04 -0.05
N GLU A 13 18.50 -2.15 -1.03
CA GLU A 13 18.59 -0.69 -0.87
C GLU A 13 17.39 -0.12 -0.10
N PHE A 14 16.22 -0.77 -0.20
CA PHE A 14 15.04 -0.39 0.57
C PHE A 14 15.12 -0.86 2.03
N THR A 15 15.88 -0.09 2.82
CA THR A 15 16.06 -0.24 4.25
C THR A 15 15.09 0.65 5.03
N LYS A 16 14.90 0.37 6.34
CA LYS A 16 14.10 1.22 7.23
C LYS A 16 14.67 2.65 7.28
N TYR A 17 15.98 2.79 7.26
CA TYR A 17 16.67 4.09 7.25
C TYR A 17 16.31 4.89 5.98
N VAL A 18 16.45 4.28 4.80
CA VAL A 18 16.07 4.92 3.53
C VAL A 18 14.58 5.28 3.52
N PHE A 19 13.71 4.37 3.97
CA PHE A 19 12.28 4.65 4.06
C PHE A 19 11.97 5.85 4.96
N ASN A 20 12.58 5.93 6.14
CA ASN A 20 12.41 7.07 7.04
C ASN A 20 12.88 8.38 6.40
N ASN A 21 14.06 8.39 5.78
CA ASN A 21 14.57 9.58 5.11
C ASN A 21 13.67 10.06 3.96
N LEU A 22 13.01 9.13 3.25
CA LEU A 22 12.06 9.51 2.19
C LEU A 22 10.80 10.19 2.75
N LEU A 23 10.37 9.83 3.97
CA LEU A 23 9.20 10.41 4.64
C LEU A 23 9.48 11.81 5.21
N ASP A 24 10.75 12.14 5.47
CA ASP A 24 11.12 13.38 6.12
C ASP A 24 10.77 14.61 5.26
N GLY A 25 10.22 15.63 5.93
CA GLY A 25 9.76 16.87 5.28
C GLY A 25 8.53 16.71 4.38
N LYS A 26 7.88 15.54 4.33
CA LYS A 26 6.70 15.33 3.48
C LYS A 26 5.41 15.76 4.19
N HIS A 27 4.66 16.62 3.53
CA HIS A 27 3.36 17.12 4.00
C HIS A 27 2.16 16.51 3.28
N THR A 28 2.40 15.58 2.35
CA THR A 28 1.35 14.84 1.64
C THR A 28 0.68 13.81 2.54
N THR A 29 -0.45 13.28 2.09
CA THR A 29 -1.04 12.10 2.73
C THR A 29 -0.17 10.86 2.51
N ILE A 30 -0.28 9.87 3.39
CA ILE A 30 0.47 8.60 3.29
C ILE A 30 0.18 7.92 1.96
N LYS A 31 -1.08 7.89 1.52
CA LYS A 31 -1.42 7.31 0.21
C LYS A 31 -0.81 8.08 -0.96
N GLN A 32 -0.82 9.40 -0.93
CA GLN A 32 -0.14 10.20 -1.97
C GLN A 32 1.35 9.90 -2.02
N PHE A 33 2.01 9.83 -0.87
CA PHE A 33 3.42 9.52 -0.77
C PHE A 33 3.73 8.14 -1.36
N LEU A 34 3.01 7.10 -0.93
CA LEU A 34 3.27 5.72 -1.37
C LEU A 34 2.94 5.47 -2.85
N LEU A 35 2.05 6.27 -3.45
CA LEU A 35 1.76 6.21 -4.88
C LEU A 35 2.78 6.95 -5.75
N ASN A 36 3.62 7.81 -5.16
CA ASN A 36 4.60 8.57 -5.92
C ASN A 36 5.78 7.68 -6.34
N GLN A 37 5.82 7.35 -7.63
CA GLN A 37 6.83 6.49 -8.23
C GLN A 37 8.24 7.10 -8.20
N GLN A 38 8.38 8.41 -7.97
CA GLN A 38 9.68 9.05 -7.76
C GLN A 38 10.28 8.76 -6.38
N TYR A 39 9.47 8.34 -5.41
CA TYR A 39 9.94 8.01 -4.06
C TYR A 39 10.16 6.52 -3.90
N ILE A 40 9.13 5.72 -4.22
CA ILE A 40 9.19 4.27 -4.13
C ILE A 40 8.53 3.70 -5.38
N ALA A 41 9.31 2.99 -6.18
CA ALA A 41 8.84 2.43 -7.45
C ALA A 41 8.00 1.17 -7.23
N GLY A 42 7.02 0.95 -8.09
CA GLY A 42 6.28 -0.33 -8.17
C GLY A 42 5.18 -0.52 -7.12
N ILE A 43 4.94 0.45 -6.23
CA ILE A 43 3.80 0.38 -5.31
C ILE A 43 2.54 0.93 -5.98
N GLY A 44 1.63 0.02 -6.32
CA GLY A 44 0.32 0.32 -6.91
C GLY A 44 -0.80 0.54 -5.89
N ASN A 45 -1.94 1.03 -6.36
CA ASN A 45 -3.10 1.42 -5.54
C ASN A 45 -3.61 0.31 -4.60
N ILE A 46 -3.62 -0.93 -5.09
CA ILE A 46 -4.02 -2.11 -4.32
C ILE A 46 -3.11 -2.28 -3.12
N TYR A 47 -1.79 -2.34 -3.37
CA TYR A 47 -0.81 -2.60 -2.34
C TYR A 47 -0.75 -1.47 -1.32
N VAL A 48 -0.97 -0.22 -1.72
CA VAL A 48 -1.08 0.90 -0.77
C VAL A 48 -2.23 0.69 0.23
N ASP A 49 -3.44 0.39 -0.26
CA ASP A 49 -4.60 0.19 0.60
C ASP A 49 -4.39 -0.99 1.57
N GLU A 50 -3.90 -2.12 1.04
CA GLU A 50 -3.63 -3.32 1.83
C GLU A 50 -2.48 -3.13 2.84
N SER A 51 -1.41 -2.43 2.47
CA SER A 51 -0.31 -2.11 3.40
C SER A 51 -0.74 -1.16 4.50
N CYS A 52 -1.55 -0.14 4.19
CA CYS A 52 -2.09 0.77 5.20
C CYS A 52 -3.02 0.04 6.16
N PHE A 53 -3.85 -0.89 5.65
CA PHE A 53 -4.71 -1.72 6.49
C PHE A 53 -3.90 -2.65 7.40
N LEU A 54 -2.92 -3.36 6.85
CA LEU A 54 -2.05 -4.25 7.63
C LEU A 54 -1.24 -3.49 8.69
N ALA A 55 -0.83 -2.26 8.40
CA ALA A 55 -0.12 -1.41 9.37
C ALA A 55 -1.06 -0.77 10.42
N GLY A 56 -2.38 -0.80 10.22
CA GLY A 56 -3.35 -0.12 11.09
C GLY A 56 -3.30 1.41 10.98
N ILE A 57 -2.94 1.94 9.81
CA ILE A 57 -2.71 3.37 9.59
C ILE A 57 -3.68 3.91 8.55
N ARG A 58 -4.33 5.06 8.82
CA ARG A 58 -5.24 5.66 7.84
C ARG A 58 -4.49 6.20 6.62
N PRO A 59 -4.90 5.86 5.38
CA PRO A 59 -4.24 6.37 4.17
C PRO A 59 -4.38 7.89 3.99
N THR A 60 -5.35 8.51 4.66
CA THR A 60 -5.62 9.96 4.65
C THR A 60 -4.73 10.76 5.59
N ARG A 61 -4.02 10.12 6.52
CA ARG A 61 -3.12 10.84 7.45
C ARG A 61 -1.97 11.47 6.71
N LYS A 62 -1.46 12.59 7.25
CA LYS A 62 -0.22 13.22 6.77
C LYS A 62 0.97 12.34 7.10
N VAL A 63 1.93 12.25 6.19
CA VAL A 63 3.20 11.54 6.43
C VAL A 63 3.90 12.07 7.69
N SER A 64 3.93 13.40 7.86
CA SER A 64 4.52 14.06 9.02
C SER A 64 3.86 13.72 10.37
N SER A 65 2.69 13.05 10.37
CA SER A 65 2.00 12.63 11.60
C SER A 65 2.40 11.23 12.08
N LEU A 66 3.25 10.52 11.33
CA LEU A 66 3.66 9.16 11.67
C LEU A 66 4.68 9.16 12.80
N THR A 67 4.41 8.40 13.85
CA THR A 67 5.38 8.04 14.88
C THR A 67 6.39 7.03 14.33
N ASP A 68 7.56 6.88 14.96
CA ASP A 68 8.57 5.93 14.49
C ASP A 68 8.09 4.46 14.53
N THR A 69 7.25 4.12 15.50
CA THR A 69 6.59 2.81 15.56
C THR A 69 5.63 2.61 14.38
N GLU A 70 4.90 3.64 13.97
CA GLU A 70 4.05 3.59 12.79
C GLU A 70 4.83 3.49 11.50
N LYS A 71 5.93 4.26 11.36
CA LYS A 71 6.86 4.14 10.22
C LYS A 71 7.37 2.71 10.10
N GLU A 72 7.76 2.08 11.21
CA GLU A 72 8.21 0.69 11.23
C GLU A 72 7.12 -0.30 10.82
N ARG A 73 5.91 -0.18 11.38
CA ARG A 73 4.77 -1.02 11.00
C ARG A 73 4.46 -0.88 9.51
N LEU A 74 4.43 0.34 8.99
CA LEU A 74 4.17 0.61 7.59
C LEU A 74 5.26 0.02 6.68
N PHE A 75 6.53 0.21 7.01
CA PHE A 75 7.66 -0.38 6.28
C PHE A 75 7.55 -1.91 6.20
N LYS A 76 7.30 -2.57 7.33
CA LYS A 76 7.13 -4.03 7.38
C LYS A 76 5.90 -4.47 6.57
N ALA A 77 4.79 -3.75 6.68
CA ALA A 77 3.56 -4.05 5.95
C ALA A 77 3.74 -3.94 4.43
N ILE A 78 4.43 -2.91 3.95
CA ILE A 78 4.76 -2.75 2.51
C ILE A 78 5.53 -3.97 2.00
N LYS A 79 6.62 -4.33 2.68
CA LYS A 79 7.45 -5.47 2.27
C LYS A 79 6.67 -6.78 2.34
N HIS A 80 5.83 -6.97 3.36
CA HIS A 80 5.00 -8.16 3.50
C HIS A 80 3.99 -8.29 2.34
N ILE A 81 3.22 -7.23 2.08
CA ILE A 81 2.18 -7.20 1.05
C ILE A 81 2.78 -7.45 -0.33
N LEU A 82 3.89 -6.78 -0.67
CA LEU A 82 4.54 -6.93 -1.97
C LEU A 82 5.17 -8.30 -2.17
N LYS A 83 5.84 -8.85 -1.15
CA LYS A 83 6.37 -10.23 -1.21
C LYS A 83 5.26 -11.24 -1.42
N LYS A 84 4.17 -11.11 -0.66
CA LYS A 84 3.01 -11.98 -0.80
C LYS A 84 2.35 -11.83 -2.16
N ALA A 85 2.25 -10.61 -2.68
CA ALA A 85 1.75 -10.38 -4.03
C ALA A 85 2.60 -11.11 -5.08
N ILE A 86 3.93 -11.06 -4.99
CA ILE A 86 4.82 -11.78 -5.93
C ILE A 86 4.66 -13.30 -5.80
N GLN A 87 4.62 -13.83 -4.56
CA GLN A 87 4.41 -15.26 -4.31
C GLN A 87 3.10 -15.77 -4.95
N GLU A 88 2.05 -14.95 -4.89
CA GLU A 88 0.73 -15.25 -5.46
C GLU A 88 0.58 -14.80 -6.93
N ARG A 89 1.68 -14.47 -7.61
CA ARG A 89 1.75 -14.03 -9.01
C ARG A 89 0.95 -12.74 -9.31
N GLY A 90 0.83 -11.87 -8.32
CA GLY A 90 0.21 -10.55 -8.42
C GLY A 90 -1.31 -10.57 -8.26
N THR A 91 -1.91 -9.38 -8.47
CA THR A 91 -3.36 -9.21 -8.54
C THR A 91 -3.81 -9.11 -9.98
N THR A 92 -4.63 -10.05 -10.43
CA THR A 92 -5.33 -9.94 -11.71
C THR A 92 -6.69 -9.29 -11.49
N PHE A 93 -6.87 -8.03 -11.87
CA PHE A 93 -8.20 -7.44 -12.03
C PHE A 93 -8.44 -7.24 -13.53
N ASN A 94 -9.37 -8.03 -14.11
CA ASN A 94 -9.74 -8.06 -15.53
C ASN A 94 -8.56 -8.17 -16.52
N ASN A 95 -8.37 -9.36 -17.08
CA ASN A 95 -7.48 -9.70 -18.21
C ASN A 95 -5.96 -9.58 -17.98
N TYR A 96 -5.47 -9.32 -16.76
CA TYR A 96 -4.03 -9.38 -16.48
C TYR A 96 -3.58 -10.83 -16.26
N VAL A 97 -2.82 -11.40 -17.17
CA VAL A 97 -2.16 -12.70 -17.01
C VAL A 97 -0.66 -12.50 -16.80
N ASP A 98 -0.02 -13.38 -16.05
CA ASP A 98 1.44 -13.39 -15.95
C ASP A 98 2.08 -13.69 -17.32
N ALA A 99 3.41 -13.60 -17.42
CA ALA A 99 4.15 -13.88 -18.65
C ALA A 99 3.89 -15.29 -19.23
N ASN A 100 3.28 -16.19 -18.46
CA ASN A 100 2.94 -17.56 -18.81
C ASN A 100 1.42 -17.77 -18.99
N GLY A 101 0.61 -16.71 -19.05
CA GLY A 101 -0.84 -16.81 -19.26
C GLY A 101 -1.66 -17.15 -18.01
N ASN A 102 -1.07 -17.19 -16.82
CA ASN A 102 -1.79 -17.56 -15.60
C ASN A 102 -2.38 -16.33 -14.89
N GLN A 103 -3.58 -16.49 -14.32
CA GLN A 103 -4.21 -15.46 -13.50
C GLN A 103 -3.58 -15.40 -12.10
N GLY A 104 -3.26 -14.19 -11.64
CA GLY A 104 -2.78 -13.92 -10.29
C GLY A 104 -3.87 -14.15 -9.25
N ASN A 105 -3.54 -14.89 -8.19
CA ASN A 105 -4.50 -15.31 -7.16
C ASN A 105 -4.65 -14.32 -6.01
N TYR A 106 -3.90 -13.20 -6.02
CA TYR A 106 -3.87 -12.30 -4.87
C TYR A 106 -5.22 -11.64 -4.53
N LEU A 107 -6.16 -11.61 -5.48
CA LEU A 107 -7.54 -11.15 -5.25
C LEU A 107 -8.19 -11.75 -4.00
N LYS A 108 -7.92 -13.04 -3.74
CA LYS A 108 -8.50 -13.77 -2.60
C LYS A 108 -7.97 -13.28 -1.26
N PHE A 109 -6.81 -12.61 -1.25
CA PHE A 109 -6.17 -12.12 -0.04
C PHE A 109 -6.50 -10.67 0.29
N LEU A 110 -7.19 -9.95 -0.60
CA LEU A 110 -7.56 -8.54 -0.40
C LEU A 110 -8.46 -8.37 0.82
N LYS A 111 -8.01 -7.50 1.74
CA LYS A 111 -8.73 -7.19 2.98
C LYS A 111 -9.56 -5.93 2.87
N VAL A 112 -9.15 -4.95 2.08
CA VAL A 112 -9.86 -3.67 1.95
C VAL A 112 -10.09 -3.25 0.51
N TYR A 113 -9.14 -3.48 -0.39
CA TYR A 113 -9.22 -2.95 -1.76
C TYR A 113 -10.47 -3.45 -2.49
N GLY A 114 -11.22 -2.52 -3.11
CA GLY A 114 -12.46 -2.85 -3.83
C GLY A 114 -13.63 -3.30 -2.94
N ARG A 115 -13.47 -3.31 -1.60
CA ARG A 115 -14.49 -3.76 -0.64
C ARG A 115 -15.21 -2.60 0.06
N GLY A 116 -15.25 -1.42 -0.54
CA GLY A 116 -15.96 -0.26 0.03
C GLY A 116 -17.42 -0.57 0.35
N GLY A 117 -17.88 -0.19 1.53
CA GLY A 117 -19.21 -0.50 2.06
C GLY A 117 -19.39 -1.92 2.62
N LYS A 118 -18.46 -2.85 2.37
CA LYS A 118 -18.52 -4.21 2.93
C LYS A 118 -18.00 -4.24 4.37
N PRO A 119 -18.41 -5.22 5.19
CA PRO A 119 -17.86 -5.42 6.53
C PRO A 119 -16.35 -5.64 6.53
N CYS A 120 -15.64 -4.94 7.41
CA CYS A 120 -14.23 -5.18 7.71
C CYS A 120 -14.06 -6.62 8.24
N TYR A 121 -13.06 -7.35 7.73
CA TYR A 121 -12.81 -8.72 8.19
C TYR A 121 -12.26 -8.80 9.63
N THR A 122 -11.82 -7.68 10.21
CA THR A 122 -11.27 -7.64 11.57
C THR A 122 -12.31 -7.17 12.60
N CYS A 123 -13.04 -6.10 12.31
CA CYS A 123 -13.93 -5.44 13.29
C CYS A 123 -15.39 -5.33 12.84
N THR A 124 -15.76 -5.96 11.72
CA THR A 124 -17.10 -5.99 11.09
C THR A 124 -17.72 -4.65 10.68
N HIS A 125 -17.16 -3.50 11.09
CA HIS A 125 -17.63 -2.18 10.67
C HIS A 125 -17.51 -1.99 9.15
N PRO A 126 -18.44 -1.26 8.52
CA PRO A 126 -18.39 -0.99 7.09
C PRO A 126 -17.10 -0.28 6.68
N LEU A 127 -16.45 -0.79 5.63
CA LEU A 127 -15.25 -0.18 5.07
C LEU A 127 -15.58 1.14 4.40
N THR A 128 -14.81 2.18 4.72
CA THR A 128 -14.94 3.51 4.13
C THR A 128 -14.32 3.51 2.74
N LYS A 129 -15.05 4.05 1.75
CA LYS A 129 -14.55 4.29 0.40
C LYS A 129 -14.41 5.79 0.18
N THR A 130 -13.25 6.21 -0.30
CA THR A 130 -12.96 7.61 -0.64
C THR A 130 -12.07 7.68 -1.89
N LYS A 131 -11.63 8.89 -2.28
CA LYS A 131 -10.70 9.13 -3.37
C LYS A 131 -9.55 9.99 -2.87
N ILE A 132 -8.31 9.50 -2.98
CA ILE A 132 -7.10 10.23 -2.59
C ILE A 132 -6.18 10.28 -3.81
N ALA A 133 -5.66 11.46 -4.15
CA ALA A 133 -4.78 11.64 -5.32
C ALA A 133 -5.40 11.15 -6.64
N GLY A 134 -6.72 11.29 -6.81
CA GLY A 134 -7.40 10.79 -8.00
C GLY A 134 -7.64 9.27 -8.02
N ARG A 135 -7.16 8.51 -7.01
CA ARG A 135 -7.28 7.05 -6.93
C ARG A 135 -8.32 6.64 -5.90
N GLY A 136 -9.14 5.64 -6.23
CA GLY A 136 -10.07 5.04 -5.28
C GLY A 136 -9.31 4.42 -4.11
N THR A 137 -9.80 4.66 -2.90
CA THR A 137 -9.18 4.25 -1.63
C THR A 137 -10.22 3.60 -0.76
N VAL A 138 -9.90 2.42 -0.22
CA VAL A 138 -10.74 1.76 0.77
C VAL A 138 -9.94 1.52 2.04
N TYR A 139 -10.52 1.85 3.19
CA TYR A 139 -9.90 1.65 4.49
C TYR A 139 -10.96 1.42 5.57
N CYS A 140 -10.55 0.86 6.70
CA CYS A 140 -11.39 0.68 7.87
C CYS A 140 -11.19 1.84 8.86
N ALA A 141 -12.24 2.63 9.12
CA ALA A 141 -12.15 3.75 10.06
C ALA A 141 -11.90 3.32 11.50
N THR A 142 -12.25 2.09 11.86
CA THR A 142 -12.09 1.54 13.22
C THR A 142 -10.72 0.89 13.42
N CYS A 143 -10.24 0.09 12.45
CA CYS A 143 -8.96 -0.62 12.57
C CYS A 143 -7.75 0.24 12.22
N GLN A 144 -7.95 1.38 11.56
CA GLN A 144 -6.88 2.27 11.14
C GLN A 144 -7.03 3.61 11.83
N SER A 145 -5.95 4.06 12.48
CA SER A 145 -5.85 5.36 13.13
C SER A 145 -5.10 6.37 12.27
#